data_AF-A0A1M7NJZ6-F1
#
_entry.id   AF-A0A1M7NJZ6-F1
#
_cell.length_a   1.000
_cell.length_b   1.000
_cell.length_c   1.000
_cell.angle_alpha   90.00
_cell.angle_beta   90.00
_cell.angle_gamma   90.00
#
_symmetry.space_group_name_H-M   'P 1'
#
loop_
_entity.id
_entity.type
_entity.pdbx_description
1 polymer ?
#
loop_
_entity_poly.entity_id
_entity_poly.type
_entity_poly.pdbx_seq_one_letter_code
_entity_poly.pdbx_strand_id
1 'polypeptide(L)'
;MSAIAPALLCRYHYDPLDQMVLSAQAGQESVQRFFQKNRLTTHLQGQTRRTLLHANEQLLALQLGQNQTTTYVLLATDQQNSVIMTPKEKASFTPYGQRHPQANPMNLPGFTGQQADPVTGHYLLGNGYRGFNPILMTFNSPDSLSPFGEGGLNAYAYCKGDPVNQIDPSGHAPVLLRLLRHMGLRQKRSLLQEFPSTLKGLKLSNHVNLGDGLNVYDNVTKKGQRELLVHAHGIPVESTGHPQLSMGTGVVSPELLNYKIMRNKGNLDNYDNIHLAVCYSADGGAHSFAGQLSELTRLPVKGYKGRFIYKYVYDIRHTVSDGDTLRDIYKRNTFRKGSGLYKSFAYEPVWHTYL
;
A
#
# COMPACT_ATOMS: atom_id res chain seq x y z
N MET A 1 50.45 -2.57 15.94
CA MET A 1 49.56 -3.11 14.89
C MET A 1 49.49 -2.06 13.79
N SER A 2 50.07 -2.35 12.61
CA SER A 2 49.97 -1.42 11.48
C SER A 2 48.50 -1.38 11.05
N ALA A 3 47.89 -0.20 11.02
CA ALA A 3 46.52 -0.04 10.56
C ALA A 3 46.46 -0.49 9.10
N ILE A 4 45.73 -1.58 8.83
CA ILE A 4 45.46 -2.04 7.47
C ILE A 4 44.70 -0.90 6.79
N ALA A 5 45.31 -0.31 5.75
CA ALA A 5 44.62 0.70 4.95
C ALA A 5 43.32 0.10 4.41
N PRO A 6 42.17 0.79 4.52
CA PRO A 6 40.90 0.25 4.07
C PRO A 6 40.99 -0.03 2.57
N ALA A 7 40.79 -1.29 2.18
CA ALA A 7 40.70 -1.67 0.78
C ALA A 7 39.34 -1.21 0.22
N LEU A 8 39.36 -0.39 -0.83
CA LEU A 8 38.14 0.01 -1.53
C LEU A 8 37.58 -1.19 -2.28
N LEU A 9 36.42 -1.72 -1.83
CA LEU A 9 35.76 -2.86 -2.47
C LEU A 9 34.77 -2.43 -3.56
N CYS A 10 34.03 -1.35 -3.34
CA CYS A 10 33.05 -0.82 -4.29
C CYS A 10 32.82 0.68 -4.06
N ARG A 11 32.60 1.41 -5.16
CA ARG A 11 32.13 2.81 -5.12
C ARG A 11 30.75 2.89 -5.75
N TYR A 12 29.81 3.52 -5.05
CA TYR A 12 28.46 3.79 -5.54
C TYR A 12 28.35 5.27 -5.92
N HIS A 13 27.65 5.56 -7.01
CA HIS A 13 27.40 6.91 -7.49
C HIS A 13 25.90 7.12 -7.67
N TYR A 14 25.45 8.32 -7.31
CA TYR A 14 24.06 8.71 -7.30
C TYR A 14 23.84 9.90 -8.24
N ASP A 15 22.65 9.98 -8.83
CA ASP A 15 22.19 11.15 -9.56
C ASP A 15 21.57 12.19 -8.60
N PRO A 16 21.19 13.40 -9.08
CA PRO A 16 20.56 14.43 -8.26
C PRO A 16 19.16 14.07 -7.72
N LEU A 17 18.61 12.91 -8.05
CA LEU A 17 17.34 12.39 -7.52
C LEU A 17 17.56 11.27 -6.49
N ASP A 18 18.80 11.16 -5.98
CA ASP A 18 19.24 10.14 -5.02
C ASP A 18 19.08 8.69 -5.52
N GLN A 19 19.11 8.49 -6.85
CA GLN A 19 19.09 7.16 -7.45
C GLN A 19 20.51 6.69 -7.75
N MET A 20 20.84 5.47 -7.34
CA MET A 20 22.13 4.84 -7.60
C MET A 20 22.25 4.44 -9.07
N VAL A 21 22.93 5.28 -9.85
CA VAL A 21 23.10 5.11 -11.29
C VAL A 21 24.34 4.30 -11.65
N LEU A 22 25.35 4.22 -10.78
CA LEU A 22 26.58 3.47 -11.06
C LEU A 22 27.15 2.79 -9.82
N SER A 23 27.64 1.56 -9.99
CA SER A 23 28.47 0.87 -8.99
C SER A 23 29.76 0.34 -9.63
N ALA A 24 30.91 0.68 -9.06
CA ALA A 24 32.23 0.27 -9.51
C ALA A 24 32.90 -0.61 -8.46
N GLN A 25 32.78 -1.93 -8.61
CA GLN A 25 33.45 -2.91 -7.77
C GLN A 25 34.91 -3.07 -8.19
N ALA A 26 35.82 -3.20 -7.23
CA ALA A 26 37.25 -3.36 -7.51
C ALA A 26 37.50 -4.61 -8.37
N GLY A 27 38.25 -4.43 -9.46
CA GLY A 27 38.59 -5.51 -10.39
C GLY A 27 37.44 -6.00 -11.28
N GLN A 28 36.32 -5.26 -11.36
CA GLN A 28 35.19 -5.56 -12.24
C GLN A 28 34.80 -4.34 -13.08
N GLU A 29 34.19 -4.60 -14.24
CA GLU A 29 33.56 -3.55 -15.04
C GLU A 29 32.43 -2.88 -14.25
N SER A 30 32.36 -1.55 -14.37
CA SER A 30 31.31 -0.77 -13.70
C SER A 30 29.92 -1.16 -14.20
N VAL A 31 28.94 -1.13 -13.29
CA VAL A 31 27.54 -1.38 -13.62
C VAL A 31 26.81 -0.04 -13.67
N GLN A 32 26.28 0.30 -14.84
CA GLN A 32 25.40 1.46 -15.02
C GLN A 32 23.94 1.01 -14.96
N ARG A 33 23.09 1.80 -14.31
CA ARG A 33 21.67 1.52 -14.09
C ARG A 33 20.82 2.60 -14.72
N PHE A 34 19.80 2.18 -15.45
CA PHE A 34 18.85 3.07 -16.12
C PHE A 34 17.45 2.79 -15.62
N PHE A 35 16.76 3.87 -15.27
CA PHE A 35 15.45 3.85 -14.64
C PHE A 35 14.40 4.40 -15.62
N GLN A 36 13.25 3.74 -15.67
CA GLN A 36 12.06 4.28 -16.31
C GLN A 36 11.11 4.72 -15.20
N LYS A 37 10.89 6.03 -15.07
CA LYS A 37 10.30 6.63 -13.86
C LYS A 37 11.20 6.25 -12.66
N ASN A 38 10.66 5.58 -11.64
CA ASN A 38 11.43 5.09 -10.49
C ASN A 38 11.73 3.59 -10.56
N ARG A 39 11.51 2.94 -11.71
CA ARG A 39 11.71 1.49 -11.86
C ARG A 39 13.01 1.20 -12.60
N LEU A 40 13.88 0.44 -11.96
CA LEU A 40 15.06 -0.10 -12.60
C LEU A 40 14.68 -0.95 -13.82
N THR A 41 15.21 -0.57 -14.99
CA THR A 41 14.80 -1.18 -16.27
C THR A 41 15.97 -1.82 -17.00
N THR A 42 17.15 -1.20 -16.99
CA THR A 42 18.32 -1.72 -17.70
C THR A 42 19.59 -1.58 -16.88
N HIS A 43 20.42 -2.63 -16.89
CA HIS A 43 21.81 -2.60 -16.45
C HIS A 43 22.74 -2.76 -17.63
N LEU A 44 23.82 -1.97 -17.65
CA LEU A 44 24.95 -2.15 -18.56
C LEU A 44 26.19 -2.47 -17.74
N GLN A 45 26.94 -3.49 -18.16
CA GLN A 45 28.22 -3.85 -17.57
C GLN A 45 29.16 -4.33 -18.67
N GLY A 46 30.16 -3.52 -19.00
CA GLY A 46 31.00 -3.73 -20.18
C GLY A 46 30.13 -3.87 -21.45
N GLN A 47 30.31 -4.96 -22.19
CA GLN A 47 29.52 -5.27 -23.40
C GLN A 47 28.18 -5.97 -23.12
N THR A 48 27.86 -6.24 -21.84
CA THR A 48 26.64 -6.95 -21.46
C THR A 48 25.53 -5.97 -21.13
N ARG A 49 24.38 -6.11 -21.79
CA ARG A 49 23.14 -5.42 -21.49
C ARG A 49 22.13 -6.36 -20.87
N ARG A 50 21.52 -5.96 -19.77
CA ARG A 50 20.47 -6.69 -19.07
C ARG A 50 19.24 -5.82 -18.98
N THR A 51 18.12 -6.23 -19.56
CA THR A 51 16.86 -5.46 -19.53
C THR A 51 15.78 -6.27 -18.85
N LEU A 52 15.18 -5.71 -17.80
CA LEU A 52 14.08 -6.31 -17.07
C LEU A 52 12.78 -6.09 -17.84
N LEU A 53 12.11 -7.19 -18.19
CA LEU A 53 10.87 -7.17 -18.95
C LEU A 53 9.69 -7.39 -18.01
N HIS A 54 8.81 -6.39 -17.99
CA HIS A 54 7.66 -6.35 -17.12
C HIS A 54 6.36 -6.31 -17.91
N ALA A 55 5.34 -7.01 -17.42
CA ALA A 55 3.95 -6.75 -17.79
C ALA A 55 3.27 -6.06 -16.61
N ASN A 56 2.99 -4.77 -16.77
CA ASN A 56 2.55 -3.91 -15.67
C ASN A 56 3.55 -4.01 -14.49
N GLU A 57 3.12 -4.44 -13.30
CA GLU A 57 4.00 -4.58 -12.12
C GLU A 57 4.72 -5.92 -12.03
N GLN A 58 4.36 -6.90 -12.85
CA GLN A 58 4.93 -8.25 -12.74
C GLN A 58 6.22 -8.36 -13.56
N LEU A 59 7.29 -8.86 -12.94
CA LEU A 59 8.54 -9.23 -13.61
C LEU A 59 8.37 -10.57 -14.31
N LEU A 60 8.56 -10.60 -15.64
CA LEU A 60 8.30 -11.79 -16.45
C LEU A 60 9.56 -12.40 -17.06
N ALA A 61 10.49 -11.56 -17.49
CA ALA A 61 11.67 -12.04 -18.19
C ALA A 61 12.86 -11.10 -18.00
N LEU A 62 14.06 -11.66 -18.20
CA LEU A 62 15.30 -10.92 -18.35
C LEU A 62 15.79 -11.07 -19.78
N GLN A 63 15.97 -9.95 -20.48
CA GLN A 63 16.64 -9.92 -21.78
C GLN A 63 18.15 -9.71 -21.55
N LEU A 64 18.96 -10.59 -22.11
CA LEU A 64 20.42 -10.56 -22.06
C LEU A 64 20.95 -10.26 -23.46
N GLY A 65 21.58 -9.11 -23.66
CA GLY A 65 22.28 -8.74 -24.88
C GLY A 65 23.79 -8.79 -24.68
N GLN A 66 24.50 -9.53 -25.54
CA GLN A 66 25.96 -9.59 -25.55
C GLN A 66 26.45 -9.81 -26.99
N ASN A 67 27.39 -9.01 -27.47
CA ASN A 67 28.06 -9.18 -28.77
C ASN A 67 27.10 -9.50 -29.93
N GLN A 68 26.06 -8.66 -30.10
CA GLN A 68 24.99 -8.78 -31.10
C GLN A 68 24.03 -9.96 -30.92
N THR A 69 24.27 -10.84 -29.95
CA THR A 69 23.34 -11.91 -29.59
C THR A 69 22.39 -11.44 -28.49
N THR A 70 21.10 -11.74 -28.64
CA THR A 70 20.09 -11.46 -27.62
C THR A 70 19.43 -12.76 -27.20
N THR A 71 19.38 -13.02 -25.90
CA THR A 71 18.67 -14.17 -25.31
C THR A 71 17.66 -13.68 -24.28
N TYR A 72 16.66 -14.51 -23.99
CA TYR A 72 15.60 -14.21 -23.03
C TYR A 72 15.54 -15.32 -21.99
N VAL A 73 15.50 -14.93 -20.72
CA VAL A 73 15.31 -15.84 -19.59
C VAL A 73 13.93 -15.58 -19.01
N LEU A 74 13.04 -16.55 -19.09
CA LEU A 74 11.74 -16.49 -18.42
C LEU A 74 11.94 -16.62 -16.91
N LEU A 75 11.23 -15.80 -16.14
CA LEU A 75 11.32 -15.73 -14.69
C LEU A 75 10.01 -16.18 -14.09
N ALA A 76 10.07 -17.16 -13.18
CA ALA A 76 8.96 -17.47 -12.29
C ALA A 76 9.17 -16.69 -11.00
N THR A 77 8.19 -15.84 -10.67
CA THR A 77 8.25 -14.96 -9.52
C THR A 77 7.16 -15.29 -8.51
N ASP A 78 7.42 -15.03 -7.24
CA ASP A 78 6.40 -15.07 -6.19
C ASP A 78 5.50 -13.81 -6.21
N GLN A 79 4.64 -13.69 -5.20
CA GLN A 79 3.71 -12.57 -5.07
C GLN A 79 4.39 -11.20 -4.83
N GLN A 80 5.65 -11.20 -4.41
CA GLN A 80 6.44 -10.01 -4.13
C GLN A 80 7.38 -9.65 -5.29
N ASN A 81 7.32 -10.36 -6.42
CA ASN A 81 8.28 -10.33 -7.52
C ASN A 81 9.65 -10.96 -7.20
N SER A 82 9.80 -11.73 -6.12
CA SER A 82 11.03 -12.49 -5.89
C SER A 82 11.19 -13.57 -6.95
N VAL A 83 12.34 -13.67 -7.61
CA VAL A 83 12.59 -14.69 -8.63
C VAL A 83 12.91 -16.03 -7.96
N ILE A 84 11.95 -16.95 -7.98
CA ILE A 84 12.06 -18.27 -7.33
C ILE A 84 12.49 -19.38 -8.29
N MET A 85 12.37 -19.17 -9.60
CA MET A 85 12.82 -20.13 -10.59
C MET A 85 13.09 -19.49 -11.95
N THR A 86 14.12 -20.00 -12.63
CA THR A 86 14.41 -19.79 -14.05
C THR A 86 14.55 -21.17 -14.72
N PRO A 87 14.70 -21.26 -16.05
CA PRO A 87 15.00 -22.53 -16.71
C PRO A 87 16.27 -23.23 -16.22
N LYS A 88 17.22 -22.48 -15.61
CA LYS A 88 18.52 -23.02 -15.17
C LYS A 88 18.61 -23.23 -13.67
N GLU A 89 17.85 -22.49 -12.86
CA GLU A 89 18.01 -22.47 -11.41
C GLU A 89 16.68 -22.32 -10.67
N LYS A 90 16.66 -22.81 -9.42
CA LYS A 90 15.59 -22.60 -8.46
C LYS A 90 16.14 -21.92 -7.21
N ALA A 91 15.32 -21.10 -6.58
CA ALA A 91 15.66 -20.37 -5.37
C ALA A 91 14.45 -20.29 -4.43
N SER A 92 14.73 -20.20 -3.14
CA SER A 92 13.78 -19.80 -2.11
C SER A 92 14.35 -18.63 -1.32
N PHE A 93 13.46 -17.87 -0.70
CA PHE A 93 13.84 -16.76 0.17
C PHE A 93 13.17 -16.94 1.54
N THR A 94 13.88 -16.58 2.61
CA THR A 94 13.23 -16.33 3.90
C THR A 94 12.32 -15.11 3.78
N PRO A 95 11.40 -14.88 4.74
CA PRO A 95 10.56 -13.68 4.72
C PRO A 95 11.35 -12.37 4.63
N TYR A 96 12.57 -12.34 5.18
CA TYR A 96 13.46 -11.18 5.15
C TYR A 96 14.51 -11.23 4.03
N GLY A 97 14.34 -12.10 3.02
CA GLY A 97 15.12 -12.05 1.78
C GLY A 97 16.46 -12.79 1.80
N GLN A 98 16.76 -13.61 2.80
CA GLN A 98 17.91 -14.53 2.71
C GLN A 98 17.61 -15.62 1.68
N ARG A 99 18.49 -15.79 0.69
CA ARG A 99 18.28 -16.74 -0.42
C ARG A 99 18.88 -18.12 -0.14
N HIS A 100 18.21 -19.17 -0.57
CA HIS A 100 18.76 -20.53 -0.69
C HIS A 100 18.53 -21.11 -2.11
N PRO A 101 19.54 -21.74 -2.75
CA PRO A 101 20.94 -21.76 -2.32
C PRO A 101 21.51 -20.34 -2.31
N GLN A 102 22.62 -20.13 -1.62
CA GLN A 102 23.35 -18.86 -1.75
C GLN A 102 23.79 -18.74 -3.22
N ALA A 103 23.20 -17.82 -3.98
CA ALA A 103 23.63 -17.58 -5.35
C ALA A 103 24.93 -16.79 -5.33
N ASN A 104 25.76 -17.02 -6.36
CA ASN A 104 26.70 -16.00 -6.78
C ASN A 104 25.88 -14.79 -7.28
N PRO A 105 25.94 -13.63 -6.60
CA PRO A 105 25.23 -12.45 -7.06
C PRO A 105 25.83 -12.08 -8.41
N MET A 106 24.99 -11.77 -9.40
CA MET A 106 25.23 -10.72 -10.41
C MET A 106 24.31 -10.79 -11.63
N ASN A 107 23.59 -11.90 -11.85
CA ASN A 107 22.96 -12.11 -13.16
C ASN A 107 21.43 -12.08 -13.21
N LEU A 108 20.73 -12.05 -12.07
CA LEU A 108 19.27 -12.07 -12.03
C LEU A 108 18.73 -11.17 -10.90
N PRO A 109 17.56 -10.54 -11.11
CA PRO A 109 16.77 -10.00 -10.01
C PRO A 109 16.52 -11.07 -8.95
N GLY A 110 16.60 -10.70 -7.67
CA GLY A 110 16.45 -11.61 -6.53
C GLY A 110 15.18 -11.33 -5.75
N PHE A 111 15.31 -11.16 -4.44
CA PHE A 111 14.21 -10.91 -3.50
C PHE A 111 13.46 -9.62 -3.87
N THR A 112 12.13 -9.68 -3.92
CA THR A 112 11.25 -8.56 -4.29
C THR A 112 11.56 -7.90 -5.65
N GLY A 113 12.23 -8.63 -6.55
CA GLY A 113 12.73 -8.10 -7.82
C GLY A 113 13.99 -7.25 -7.68
N GLN A 114 14.60 -7.18 -6.50
CA GLN A 114 15.84 -6.48 -6.22
C GLN A 114 17.03 -7.44 -6.25
N GLN A 115 18.13 -6.98 -6.82
CA GLN A 115 19.38 -7.73 -6.82
C GLN A 115 20.13 -7.47 -5.52
N ALA A 116 20.65 -8.52 -4.89
CA ALA A 116 21.57 -8.36 -3.77
C ALA A 116 22.87 -7.72 -4.27
N ASP A 117 23.36 -6.74 -3.52
CA ASP A 117 24.65 -6.13 -3.75
C ASP A 117 25.75 -7.18 -3.64
N PRO A 118 26.64 -7.34 -4.65
CA PRO A 118 27.60 -8.43 -4.68
C PRO A 118 28.69 -8.34 -3.61
N VAL A 119 28.91 -7.17 -3.01
CA VAL A 119 29.94 -6.97 -2.00
C VAL A 119 29.39 -7.20 -0.60
N THR A 120 28.18 -6.72 -0.34
CA THR A 120 27.60 -6.72 1.01
C THR A 120 26.51 -7.77 1.23
N GLY A 121 25.92 -8.32 0.15
CA GLY A 121 24.76 -9.20 0.24
C GLY A 121 23.45 -8.49 0.64
N HIS A 122 23.48 -7.16 0.76
CA HIS A 122 22.32 -6.33 1.11
C HIS A 122 21.44 -6.04 -0.10
N TYR A 123 20.18 -5.69 0.13
CA TYR A 123 19.32 -5.15 -0.91
C TYR A 123 19.30 -3.62 -0.81
N LEU A 124 19.73 -2.94 -1.87
CA LEU A 124 19.82 -1.48 -1.90
C LEU A 124 18.47 -0.90 -2.37
N LEU A 125 17.49 -0.90 -1.47
CA LEU A 125 16.09 -0.50 -1.71
C LEU A 125 15.96 1.01 -1.95
N GLY A 126 14.85 1.44 -2.55
CA GLY A 126 14.66 2.84 -2.94
C GLY A 126 15.65 3.30 -4.00
N ASN A 127 16.01 2.41 -4.93
CA ASN A 127 17.05 2.64 -5.93
C ASN A 127 18.41 3.03 -5.32
N GLY A 128 18.74 2.52 -4.13
CA GLY A 128 19.98 2.83 -3.43
C GLY A 128 19.83 3.73 -2.22
N TYR A 129 18.64 4.25 -1.95
CA TYR A 129 18.35 5.10 -0.81
C TYR A 129 18.74 4.47 0.53
N ARG A 130 18.37 3.20 0.78
CA ARG A 130 18.77 2.47 2.00
C ARG A 130 19.20 1.04 1.73
N GLY A 131 20.28 0.64 2.40
CA GLY A 131 20.72 -0.75 2.44
C GLY A 131 19.92 -1.56 3.45
N PHE A 132 19.10 -2.50 2.97
CA PHE A 132 18.42 -3.49 3.79
C PHE A 132 19.30 -4.72 3.97
N ASN A 133 19.54 -5.10 5.22
CA ASN A 133 20.33 -6.26 5.58
C ASN A 133 19.42 -7.47 5.83
N PRO A 134 19.40 -8.49 4.96
CA PRO A 134 18.53 -9.66 5.13
C PRO A 134 18.96 -10.57 6.29
N ILE A 135 20.18 -10.42 6.80
CA ILE A 135 20.69 -11.15 7.96
C ILE A 135 20.20 -10.51 9.26
N LEU A 136 20.36 -9.19 9.37
CA LEU A 136 19.89 -8.43 10.54
C LEU A 136 18.39 -8.11 10.51
N MET A 137 17.73 -8.32 9.36
CA MET A 137 16.30 -8.07 9.15
C MET A 137 15.89 -6.60 9.30
N THR A 138 16.84 -5.68 9.12
CA THR A 138 16.68 -4.24 9.31
C THR A 138 17.39 -3.42 8.23
N PHE A 139 17.05 -2.14 8.13
CA PHE A 139 17.85 -1.18 7.38
C PHE A 139 19.14 -0.82 8.12
N ASN A 140 20.18 -0.47 7.37
CA ASN A 140 21.47 -0.03 7.92
C ASN A 140 21.52 1.49 8.22
N SER A 141 20.47 2.23 7.85
CA SER A 141 20.34 3.66 8.12
C SER A 141 18.92 4.00 8.59
N PRO A 142 18.77 5.00 9.48
CA PRO A 142 17.46 5.42 9.95
C PRO A 142 16.65 6.06 8.80
N ASP A 143 15.34 5.87 8.84
CA ASP A 143 14.41 6.57 7.96
C ASP A 143 14.30 8.05 8.32
N SER A 144 14.47 8.93 7.33
CA SER A 144 14.28 10.38 7.52
C SER A 144 12.83 10.78 7.80
N LEU A 145 11.86 9.90 7.47
CA LEU A 145 10.44 10.09 7.78
C LEU A 145 10.05 9.51 9.14
N SER A 146 10.95 8.85 9.85
CA SER A 146 10.72 8.38 11.22
C SER A 146 11.06 9.46 12.25
N PRO A 147 10.45 9.44 13.45
CA PRO A 147 9.42 8.49 13.89
C PRO A 147 7.98 8.93 13.57
N PHE A 148 7.79 10.18 13.14
CA PHE A 148 6.47 10.83 13.10
C PHE A 148 5.81 10.88 11.71
N GLY A 149 6.54 10.55 10.64
CA GLY A 149 6.03 10.42 9.28
C GLY A 149 5.79 8.96 8.88
N GLU A 150 5.80 8.69 7.57
CA GLU A 150 5.37 7.39 7.02
C GLU A 150 6.25 6.19 7.42
N GLY A 151 7.53 6.45 7.75
CA GLY A 151 8.47 5.43 8.24
C GLY A 151 8.09 4.82 9.59
N GLY A 152 7.24 5.51 10.37
CA GLY A 152 6.77 5.06 11.67
C GLY A 152 7.84 5.03 12.75
N LEU A 153 7.50 4.54 13.94
CA LEU A 153 8.31 4.73 15.15
C LEU A 153 9.72 4.12 15.07
N ASN A 154 9.86 2.94 14.47
CA ASN A 154 11.16 2.28 14.34
C ASN A 154 11.81 2.64 13.00
N ALA A 155 12.77 3.57 13.04
CA ALA A 155 13.48 4.08 11.87
C ALA A 155 14.26 3.02 11.07
N TYR A 156 14.48 1.83 11.63
CA TYR A 156 15.26 0.75 10.98
C TYR A 156 14.39 -0.43 10.54
N ALA A 157 13.09 -0.42 10.83
CA ALA A 157 12.22 -1.57 10.58
C ALA A 157 11.92 -1.76 9.10
N TYR A 158 12.22 -2.94 8.57
CA TYR A 158 11.69 -3.36 7.27
C TYR A 158 10.25 -3.86 7.42
N CYS A 159 9.36 -3.39 6.55
CA CYS A 159 7.97 -3.83 6.48
C CYS A 159 7.19 -3.76 7.80
N LYS A 160 7.58 -2.88 8.73
CA LYS A 160 6.99 -2.80 10.09
C LYS A 160 6.96 -4.17 10.80
N GLY A 161 7.91 -5.06 10.48
CA GLY A 161 7.99 -6.42 11.04
C GLY A 161 7.13 -7.48 10.34
N ASP A 162 6.43 -7.15 9.26
CA ASP A 162 5.59 -8.10 8.49
C ASP A 162 5.98 -8.14 7.00
N PRO A 163 7.17 -8.69 6.66
CA PRO A 163 7.65 -8.77 5.29
C PRO A 163 6.98 -9.89 4.48
N VAL A 164 6.10 -10.71 5.07
CA VAL A 164 5.32 -11.71 4.32
C VAL A 164 4.18 -11.03 3.57
N ASN A 165 3.52 -10.06 4.21
CA ASN A 165 2.34 -9.38 3.68
C ASN A 165 2.65 -8.01 3.05
N GLN A 166 3.84 -7.47 3.28
CA GLN A 166 4.26 -6.15 2.80
C GLN A 166 5.60 -6.21 2.09
N ILE A 167 5.85 -5.22 1.23
CA ILE A 167 7.17 -4.93 0.67
C ILE A 167 7.44 -3.44 0.79
N ASP A 168 8.70 -3.02 0.83
CA ASP A 168 9.07 -1.60 0.88
C ASP A 168 9.98 -1.24 -0.32
N PRO A 169 9.40 -0.93 -1.50
CA PRO A 169 10.18 -0.67 -2.71
C PRO A 169 10.99 0.63 -2.62
N SER A 170 10.48 1.63 -1.90
CA SER A 170 11.13 2.94 -1.73
C SER A 170 12.19 2.92 -0.63
N GLY A 171 12.18 1.90 0.22
CA GLY A 171 12.95 1.92 1.46
C GLY A 171 12.48 3.08 2.34
N HIS A 172 11.18 3.31 2.50
CA HIS A 172 10.61 4.31 3.41
C HIS A 172 9.36 3.78 4.12
N ALA A 173 8.40 3.29 3.33
CA ALA A 173 7.12 2.88 3.85
C ALA A 173 6.66 1.60 3.13
N PRO A 174 6.22 0.59 3.89
CA PRO A 174 5.72 -0.63 3.28
C PRO A 174 4.41 -0.41 2.52
N VAL A 175 4.31 -1.11 1.39
CA VAL A 175 3.11 -1.25 0.58
C VAL A 175 2.54 -2.65 0.82
N LEU A 176 1.26 -2.72 1.15
CA LEU A 176 0.56 -4.00 1.29
C LEU A 176 0.48 -4.71 -0.07
N LEU A 177 0.88 -5.98 -0.15
CA LEU A 177 0.94 -6.77 -1.40
C LEU A 177 -0.37 -6.83 -2.19
N ARG A 178 -1.52 -6.67 -1.50
CA ARG A 178 -2.83 -6.58 -2.15
C ARG A 178 -2.99 -5.35 -3.05
N LEU A 179 -2.25 -4.26 -2.79
CA LEU A 179 -2.29 -3.01 -3.58
C LEU A 179 -1.47 -3.12 -4.88
N LEU A 180 -0.32 -3.80 -4.85
CA LEU A 180 0.54 -4.02 -6.02
C LEU A 180 -0.12 -4.90 -7.10
N ARG A 181 -0.95 -5.86 -6.68
CA ARG A 181 -1.80 -6.67 -7.57
C ARG A 181 -2.81 -5.85 -8.39
N HIS A 182 -3.11 -4.61 -8.00
CA HIS A 182 -4.03 -3.74 -8.73
C HIS A 182 -3.34 -2.73 -9.64
N MET A 183 -2.04 -2.50 -9.47
CA MET A 183 -1.21 -1.76 -10.44
C MET A 183 -0.76 -2.67 -11.60
N GLY A 184 -0.75 -4.00 -11.39
CA GLY A 184 -0.21 -5.02 -12.30
C GLY A 184 -1.15 -5.65 -13.35
N LEU A 185 -2.41 -5.23 -13.45
CA LEU A 185 -3.39 -5.82 -14.37
C LEU A 185 -4.02 -4.77 -15.31
N ARG A 186 -3.17 -3.94 -15.92
CA ARG A 186 -3.53 -3.11 -17.08
C ARG A 186 -3.08 -3.75 -18.39
N GLN A 187 -3.29 -5.07 -18.53
CA GLN A 187 -3.43 -5.60 -19.89
C GLN A 187 -4.72 -4.98 -20.44
N LYS A 188 -4.62 -4.21 -21.53
CA LYS A 188 -5.76 -3.83 -22.37
C LYS A 188 -6.44 -5.12 -22.84
N ARG A 189 -7.31 -5.69 -22.00
CA ARG A 189 -8.46 -6.44 -22.49
C ARG A 189 -9.60 -5.44 -22.44
N SER A 190 -10.29 -5.32 -23.56
CA SER A 190 -11.63 -4.77 -23.61
C SER A 190 -12.50 -5.54 -22.61
N LEU A 191 -12.51 -5.10 -21.36
CA LEU A 191 -13.43 -5.59 -20.35
C LEU A 191 -14.63 -4.65 -20.36
N LEU A 192 -15.39 -4.72 -21.45
CA LEU A 192 -16.83 -4.91 -21.30
C LEU A 192 -17.02 -6.35 -20.76
N GLN A 193 -16.51 -6.60 -19.56
CA GLN A 193 -16.98 -7.69 -18.75
C GLN A 193 -18.17 -7.08 -18.05
N GLU A 194 -19.34 -7.42 -18.55
CA GLU A 194 -20.64 -7.06 -17.99
C GLU A 194 -20.53 -7.07 -16.47
N PHE A 195 -20.50 -5.87 -15.90
CA PHE A 195 -20.75 -5.67 -14.50
C PHE A 195 -22.13 -6.29 -14.25
N PRO A 196 -22.35 -7.09 -13.19
CA PRO A 196 -23.70 -7.24 -12.71
C PRO A 196 -24.21 -5.81 -12.48
N SER A 197 -25.23 -5.44 -13.25
CA SER A 197 -25.84 -4.11 -13.40
C SER A 197 -26.54 -3.62 -12.12
N THR A 198 -26.09 -4.12 -10.96
CA THR A 198 -26.74 -3.99 -9.67
C THR A 198 -25.85 -3.33 -8.62
N LEU A 199 -24.59 -2.98 -8.93
CA LEU A 199 -23.76 -2.15 -8.04
C LEU A 199 -24.27 -0.70 -8.06
N LYS A 200 -24.87 -0.28 -6.95
CA LYS A 200 -25.51 1.03 -6.79
C LYS A 200 -24.52 2.01 -6.15
N GLY A 201 -23.99 2.95 -6.93
CA GLY A 201 -23.16 4.04 -6.42
C GLY A 201 -23.94 5.01 -5.51
N LEU A 202 -23.24 5.64 -4.55
CA LEU A 202 -23.76 6.76 -3.75
C LEU A 202 -23.49 8.08 -4.49
N LYS A 203 -24.39 9.05 -4.36
CA LYS A 203 -24.26 10.36 -4.99
C LYS A 203 -23.80 11.37 -3.94
N LEU A 204 -22.48 11.53 -3.82
CA LEU A 204 -21.88 12.41 -2.82
C LEU A 204 -21.68 13.83 -3.34
N SER A 205 -21.80 14.80 -2.45
CA SER A 205 -21.64 16.24 -2.73
C SER A 205 -21.17 16.99 -1.47
N ASN A 206 -20.83 18.28 -1.61
CA ASN A 206 -20.46 19.17 -0.50
C ASN A 206 -19.39 18.57 0.44
N HIS A 207 -18.25 18.18 -0.12
CA HIS A 207 -17.15 17.63 0.67
C HIS A 207 -16.60 18.66 1.65
N VAL A 208 -16.38 18.23 2.90
CA VAL A 208 -15.64 18.99 3.91
C VAL A 208 -14.60 18.07 4.55
N ASN A 209 -13.35 18.52 4.59
CA ASN A 209 -12.26 17.87 5.30
C ASN A 209 -12.17 18.46 6.72
N LEU A 210 -12.29 17.61 7.75
CA LEU A 210 -12.26 18.01 9.17
C LEU A 210 -10.90 17.73 9.85
N GLY A 211 -9.89 17.33 9.06
CA GLY A 211 -8.51 17.05 9.45
C GLY A 211 -8.09 15.60 9.16
N ASP A 212 -6.83 15.40 8.72
CA ASP A 212 -6.07 14.14 8.63
C ASP A 212 -6.88 12.84 8.41
N GLY A 213 -7.63 12.80 7.30
CA GLY A 213 -8.38 11.61 6.87
C GLY A 213 -9.84 11.52 7.34
N LEU A 214 -10.31 12.48 8.15
CA LEU A 214 -11.71 12.64 8.52
C LEU A 214 -12.43 13.56 7.53
N ASN A 215 -13.33 12.98 6.74
CA ASN A 215 -14.06 13.68 5.68
C ASN A 215 -15.57 13.50 5.85
N VAL A 216 -16.34 14.52 5.49
CA VAL A 216 -17.81 14.47 5.50
C VAL A 216 -18.40 14.93 4.18
N TYR A 217 -19.51 14.29 3.77
CA TYR A 217 -20.19 14.50 2.50
C TYR A 217 -21.70 14.49 2.69
N ASP A 218 -22.40 15.14 1.77
CA ASP A 218 -23.84 15.01 1.62
C ASP A 218 -24.16 13.91 0.63
N ASN A 219 -25.08 13.04 1.00
CA ASN A 219 -25.61 11.99 0.14
C ASN A 219 -27.13 12.11 0.06
N VAL A 220 -27.70 11.76 -1.09
CA VAL A 220 -29.14 11.56 -1.24
C VAL A 220 -29.38 10.10 -1.58
N THR A 221 -30.04 9.38 -0.68
CA THR A 221 -30.33 7.96 -0.89
C THR A 221 -31.32 7.79 -2.06
N LYS A 222 -31.45 6.57 -2.58
CA LYS A 222 -32.44 6.27 -3.63
C LYS A 222 -33.89 6.54 -3.22
N LYS A 223 -34.15 6.59 -1.91
CA LYS A 223 -35.47 6.92 -1.35
C LYS A 223 -35.66 8.42 -1.14
N GLY A 224 -34.69 9.26 -1.58
CA GLY A 224 -34.74 10.71 -1.43
C GLY A 224 -34.28 11.23 -0.07
N GLN A 225 -33.85 10.35 0.85
CA GLN A 225 -33.38 10.76 2.17
C GLN A 225 -32.03 11.47 2.09
N ARG A 226 -31.88 12.57 2.81
CA ARG A 226 -30.62 13.29 2.97
C ARG A 226 -29.80 12.60 4.05
N GLU A 227 -28.63 12.12 3.68
CA GLU A 227 -27.73 11.39 4.56
C GLU A 227 -26.40 12.14 4.68
N LEU A 228 -25.93 12.35 5.91
CA LEU A 228 -24.58 12.84 6.15
C LEU A 228 -23.63 11.65 6.19
N LEU A 229 -22.72 11.57 5.22
CA LEU A 229 -21.73 10.49 5.16
C LEU A 229 -20.43 10.95 5.81
N VAL A 230 -20.00 10.23 6.85
CA VAL A 230 -18.71 10.43 7.52
C VAL A 230 -17.76 9.33 7.08
N HIS A 231 -16.60 9.73 6.56
CA HIS A 231 -15.56 8.85 6.09
C HIS A 231 -14.28 9.06 6.90
N ALA A 232 -13.87 8.03 7.64
CA ALA A 232 -12.70 8.05 8.50
C ALA A 232 -12.23 6.63 8.83
N HIS A 233 -11.08 6.53 9.50
CA HIS A 233 -10.64 5.28 10.10
C HIS A 233 -11.21 5.15 11.51
N GLY A 234 -11.79 3.98 11.82
CA GLY A 234 -12.21 3.66 13.19
C GLY A 234 -11.20 2.78 13.89
N ILE A 235 -11.09 2.96 15.20
CA ILE A 235 -10.17 2.23 16.07
C ILE A 235 -10.97 1.16 16.82
N PRO A 236 -10.49 -0.09 16.92
CA PRO A 236 -11.17 -1.12 17.71
C PRO A 236 -11.31 -0.68 19.17
N VAL A 237 -12.50 -0.87 19.76
CA VAL A 237 -12.78 -0.48 21.16
C VAL A 237 -11.80 -1.15 22.14
N GLU A 238 -11.38 -2.38 21.87
CA GLU A 238 -10.37 -3.11 22.66
C GLU A 238 -9.02 -2.38 22.74
N SER A 239 -8.71 -1.52 21.78
CA SER A 239 -7.45 -0.76 21.73
C SER A 239 -7.49 0.56 22.52
N THR A 240 -8.67 1.11 22.80
CA THR A 240 -8.83 2.46 23.37
C THR A 240 -9.69 2.50 24.63
N GLY A 241 -10.39 1.42 24.99
CA GLY A 241 -11.34 1.35 26.11
C GLY A 241 -12.66 2.10 25.87
N HIS A 242 -12.70 3.03 24.91
CA HIS A 242 -13.86 3.82 24.51
C HIS A 242 -13.92 3.97 22.98
N PRO A 243 -15.10 4.16 22.35
CA PRO A 243 -15.20 4.26 20.89
C PRO A 243 -14.56 5.54 20.37
N GLN A 244 -13.64 5.42 19.40
CA GLN A 244 -12.92 6.55 18.82
C GLN A 244 -12.64 6.35 17.32
N LEU A 245 -12.51 7.46 16.60
CA LEU A 245 -11.97 7.50 15.23
C LEU A 245 -10.52 7.96 15.25
N SER A 246 -9.74 7.57 14.25
CA SER A 246 -8.40 8.08 14.02
C SER A 246 -8.45 9.35 13.16
N MET A 247 -7.65 10.34 13.54
CA MET A 247 -7.36 11.55 12.77
C MET A 247 -5.85 11.80 12.86
N GLY A 248 -5.11 11.45 11.81
CA GLY A 248 -3.65 11.54 11.81
C GLY A 248 -3.04 10.71 12.96
N THR A 249 -2.29 11.36 13.84
CA THR A 249 -1.73 10.76 15.06
C THR A 249 -2.65 10.83 16.28
N GLY A 250 -3.80 11.51 16.15
CA GLY A 250 -4.77 11.72 17.21
C GLY A 250 -6.03 10.87 17.06
N VAL A 251 -6.93 11.07 18.02
CA VAL A 251 -8.21 10.37 18.12
C VAL A 251 -9.37 11.34 18.21
N VAL A 252 -10.56 10.90 17.79
CA VAL A 252 -11.78 11.69 17.76
C VAL A 252 -12.87 10.95 18.49
N SER A 253 -13.43 11.58 19.52
CA SER A 253 -14.62 11.10 20.21
C SER A 253 -15.90 11.47 19.44
N PRO A 254 -17.04 10.83 19.71
CA PRO A 254 -18.34 11.23 19.14
C PRO A 254 -18.66 12.72 19.34
N GLU A 255 -18.36 13.28 20.51
CA GLU A 255 -18.59 14.69 20.85
C GLU A 255 -17.72 15.62 20.01
N LEU A 256 -16.43 15.30 19.87
CA LEU A 256 -15.50 16.09 19.06
C LEU A 256 -15.86 16.03 17.58
N LEU A 257 -16.30 14.86 17.10
CA LEU A 257 -16.82 14.73 15.73
C LEU A 257 -18.06 15.61 15.54
N ASN A 258 -19.04 15.51 16.44
CA ASN A 258 -20.27 16.30 16.35
C ASN A 258 -19.96 17.80 16.35
N TYR A 259 -19.09 18.26 17.26
CA TYR A 259 -18.62 19.65 17.32
C TYR A 259 -17.99 20.09 15.99
N LYS A 260 -17.07 19.29 15.43
CA LYS A 260 -16.41 19.60 14.16
C LYS A 260 -17.39 19.65 12.99
N ILE A 261 -18.38 18.75 12.96
CA ILE A 261 -19.43 18.77 11.94
C ILE A 261 -20.27 20.03 12.08
N MET A 262 -20.83 20.31 13.26
CA MET A 262 -21.68 21.48 13.48
C MET A 262 -20.97 22.79 13.13
N ARG A 263 -19.68 22.90 13.45
CA ARG A 263 -18.86 24.09 13.13
C ARG A 263 -18.64 24.31 11.63
N ASN A 264 -18.62 23.26 10.81
CA ASN A 264 -18.30 23.35 9.38
C ASN A 264 -19.49 23.14 8.43
N LYS A 265 -20.47 22.33 8.82
CA LYS A 265 -21.68 21.99 8.04
C LYS A 265 -22.92 22.72 8.55
N GLY A 266 -22.86 23.35 9.72
CA GLY A 266 -24.03 23.93 10.38
C GLY A 266 -24.86 22.87 11.10
N ASN A 267 -26.12 23.23 11.43
CA ASN A 267 -27.01 22.32 12.13
C ASN A 267 -27.36 21.08 11.28
N LEU A 268 -27.58 19.95 11.94
CA LEU A 268 -27.82 18.65 11.33
C LEU A 268 -29.30 18.37 11.01
N ASP A 269 -30.22 19.28 11.34
CA ASP A 269 -31.68 19.16 11.10
C ASP A 269 -32.05 18.88 9.62
N ASN A 270 -31.14 19.18 8.69
CA ASN A 270 -31.34 18.94 7.26
C ASN A 270 -31.00 17.52 6.80
N TYR A 271 -30.57 16.64 7.70
CA TYR A 271 -30.24 15.25 7.41
C TYR A 271 -31.24 14.32 8.11
N ASP A 272 -31.69 13.30 7.39
CA ASP A 272 -32.56 12.25 7.92
C ASP A 272 -31.75 11.21 8.72
N ASN A 273 -30.47 11.03 8.39
CA ASN A 273 -29.59 10.09 9.06
C ASN A 273 -28.10 10.37 8.83
N ILE A 274 -27.26 9.73 9.63
CA ILE A 274 -25.79 9.73 9.47
C ILE A 274 -25.34 8.35 9.02
N HIS A 275 -24.41 8.28 8.07
CA HIS A 275 -23.76 7.05 7.64
C HIS A 275 -22.26 7.11 7.94
N LEU A 276 -21.83 6.32 8.92
CA LEU A 276 -20.42 6.14 9.26
C LEU A 276 -19.79 5.09 8.34
N ALA A 277 -19.09 5.52 7.30
CA ALA A 277 -18.23 4.68 6.47
C ALA A 277 -16.89 4.40 7.19
N VAL A 278 -16.99 3.76 8.36
CA VAL A 278 -15.92 3.67 9.37
C VAL A 278 -15.89 2.26 9.99
N CYS A 279 -14.70 1.67 10.09
CA CYS A 279 -14.47 0.38 10.76
C CYS A 279 -14.85 0.43 12.24
N TYR A 280 -15.36 -0.67 12.80
CA TYR A 280 -15.64 -0.83 14.23
C TYR A 280 -16.66 0.18 14.81
N SER A 281 -17.31 0.99 13.96
CA SER A 281 -18.18 2.08 14.38
C SER A 281 -19.44 1.61 15.13
N ALA A 282 -19.86 0.36 14.93
CA ALA A 282 -20.98 -0.24 15.66
C ALA A 282 -20.55 -1.30 16.70
N ASP A 283 -19.25 -1.41 16.98
CA ASP A 283 -18.77 -2.31 18.04
C ASP A 283 -18.99 -1.66 19.42
N GLY A 284 -19.46 -2.45 20.38
CA GLY A 284 -19.86 -1.95 21.69
C GLY A 284 -21.37 -1.72 21.87
N GLY A 285 -22.21 -2.07 20.89
CA GLY A 285 -23.67 -2.00 21.03
C GLY A 285 -24.18 -0.57 21.22
N ALA A 286 -25.02 -0.33 22.23
CA ALA A 286 -25.51 1.02 22.56
C ALA A 286 -24.37 2.00 22.86
N HIS A 287 -23.27 1.51 23.47
CA HIS A 287 -22.09 2.32 23.76
C HIS A 287 -21.09 2.40 22.61
N SER A 288 -21.45 1.94 21.40
CA SER A 288 -20.59 2.08 20.22
C SER A 288 -20.44 3.54 19.78
N PHE A 289 -19.49 3.81 18.88
CA PHE A 289 -19.32 5.16 18.32
C PHE A 289 -20.61 5.63 17.63
N ALA A 290 -21.23 4.74 16.85
CA ALA A 290 -22.50 5.00 16.18
C ALA A 290 -23.65 5.22 17.18
N GLY A 291 -23.70 4.44 18.26
CA GLY A 291 -24.69 4.58 19.32
C GLY A 291 -24.60 5.94 20.02
N GLN A 292 -23.40 6.29 20.50
CA GLN A 292 -23.16 7.58 21.17
C GLN A 292 -23.40 8.77 20.23
N LEU A 293 -22.96 8.67 18.97
CA LEU A 293 -23.23 9.72 18.00
C LEU A 293 -24.74 9.88 17.71
N SER A 294 -25.51 8.78 17.72
CA SER A 294 -26.96 8.84 17.56
C SER A 294 -27.64 9.56 18.73
N GLU A 295 -27.22 9.28 19.96
CA GLU A 295 -27.71 9.98 21.16
C GLU A 295 -27.37 11.48 21.13
N LEU A 296 -26.14 11.83 20.74
CA LEU A 296 -25.68 13.22 20.67
C LEU A 296 -26.38 14.03 19.58
N THR A 297 -26.56 13.44 18.40
CA THR A 297 -27.09 14.15 17.21
C THR A 297 -28.61 14.07 17.11
N ARG A 298 -29.25 13.19 17.87
CA ARG A 298 -30.68 12.84 17.70
C ARG A 298 -31.02 12.44 16.26
N LEU A 299 -30.08 11.82 15.57
CA LEU A 299 -30.27 11.24 14.24
C LEU A 299 -30.03 9.73 14.28
N PRO A 300 -30.74 8.93 13.48
CA PRO A 300 -30.37 7.55 13.23
C PRO A 300 -28.95 7.47 12.65
N VAL A 301 -28.10 6.63 13.22
CA VAL A 301 -26.71 6.45 12.77
C VAL A 301 -26.50 5.03 12.29
N LYS A 302 -26.07 4.92 11.03
CA LYS A 302 -25.67 3.66 10.41
C LYS A 302 -24.18 3.44 10.61
N GLY A 303 -23.83 2.36 11.31
CA GLY A 303 -22.45 1.93 11.57
C GLY A 303 -22.18 0.48 11.15
N TYR A 304 -20.97 0.02 11.44
CA TYR A 304 -20.46 -1.27 11.01
C TYR A 304 -19.67 -1.98 12.11
N LYS A 305 -19.97 -3.27 12.33
CA LYS A 305 -19.24 -4.11 13.30
C LYS A 305 -17.94 -4.66 12.71
N GLY A 306 -16.84 -4.58 13.44
CA GLY A 306 -15.53 -5.02 12.98
C GLY A 306 -15.00 -4.21 11.77
N ARG A 307 -13.99 -4.76 11.10
CA ARG A 307 -13.32 -4.07 9.99
C ARG A 307 -14.24 -3.90 8.77
N PHE A 308 -14.36 -2.65 8.33
CA PHE A 308 -14.98 -2.25 7.08
C PHE A 308 -13.91 -2.06 5.99
N ILE A 309 -14.19 -2.40 4.72
CA ILE A 309 -13.26 -2.22 3.60
C ILE A 309 -14.01 -1.48 2.49
N TYR A 310 -13.51 -0.30 2.11
CA TYR A 310 -13.96 0.49 0.96
C TYR A 310 -12.87 0.60 -0.11
N LYS A 311 -13.20 1.06 -1.32
CA LYS A 311 -12.24 1.27 -2.42
C LYS A 311 -12.32 2.72 -2.89
N TYR A 312 -11.18 3.42 -2.95
CA TYR A 312 -11.09 4.74 -3.58
C TYR A 312 -11.30 4.61 -5.10
N VAL A 313 -12.17 5.44 -5.67
CA VAL A 313 -12.26 5.62 -7.13
C VAL A 313 -11.40 6.82 -7.49
N TYR A 314 -10.17 6.58 -7.94
CA TYR A 314 -9.37 7.60 -8.62
C TYR A 314 -9.92 7.75 -10.04
N ASP A 315 -10.42 8.93 -10.41
CA ASP A 315 -10.83 9.22 -11.79
C ASP A 315 -9.58 9.37 -12.67
N ILE A 316 -9.56 8.70 -13.82
CA ILE A 316 -8.40 8.56 -14.71
C ILE A 316 -8.52 9.59 -15.83
N ARG A 317 -8.77 10.86 -15.49
CA ARG A 317 -8.76 11.97 -16.45
C ARG A 317 -8.05 13.16 -15.83
N HIS A 318 -6.85 13.45 -16.34
CA HIS A 318 -6.12 14.67 -16.03
C HIS A 318 -6.95 15.90 -16.44
N THR A 319 -7.33 16.73 -15.46
CA THR A 319 -7.33 18.21 -15.50
C THR A 319 -7.62 18.75 -14.10
N VAL A 320 -7.03 19.90 -13.78
CA VAL A 320 -7.01 20.60 -12.48
C VAL A 320 -8.41 21.04 -12.02
N SER A 321 -8.58 21.13 -10.70
CA SER A 321 -9.67 21.76 -9.90
C SER A 321 -11.00 21.01 -9.74
N ASP A 322 -11.48 21.03 -8.49
CA ASP A 322 -12.77 20.57 -7.94
C ASP A 322 -13.03 19.08 -7.67
N GLY A 323 -12.95 18.74 -6.38
CA GLY A 323 -13.88 17.81 -5.71
C GLY A 323 -13.47 16.34 -5.67
N ASP A 324 -12.84 15.93 -4.56
CA ASP A 324 -12.64 14.52 -4.18
C ASP A 324 -13.98 13.75 -4.23
N THR A 325 -14.25 13.07 -5.36
CA THR A 325 -15.51 12.37 -5.56
C THR A 325 -15.36 10.90 -5.14
N LEU A 326 -15.76 10.57 -3.91
CA LEU A 326 -15.95 9.18 -3.47
C LEU A 326 -17.13 8.57 -4.26
N ARG A 327 -16.84 7.73 -5.26
CA ARG A 327 -17.83 6.88 -5.93
C ARG A 327 -17.73 5.46 -5.41
N ASP A 328 -18.88 4.79 -5.27
CA ASP A 328 -19.02 3.34 -5.07
C ASP A 328 -18.51 2.76 -3.74
N ILE A 329 -19.23 3.03 -2.66
CA ILE A 329 -19.10 2.24 -1.42
C ILE A 329 -19.83 0.90 -1.60
N TYR A 330 -19.10 -0.17 -1.89
CA TYR A 330 -19.64 -1.53 -1.94
C TYR A 330 -18.84 -2.50 -1.10
N LYS A 331 -19.52 -3.53 -0.60
CA LYS A 331 -18.93 -4.52 0.30
C LYS A 331 -18.49 -5.77 -0.47
N ARG A 332 -17.20 -6.12 -0.40
CA ARG A 332 -16.67 -7.38 -0.95
C ARG A 332 -16.75 -8.49 0.11
N ASN A 333 -17.31 -9.64 -0.28
CA ASN A 333 -17.23 -10.89 0.47
C ASN A 333 -15.79 -11.41 0.50
N THR A 334 -15.22 -11.51 1.69
CA THR A 334 -13.81 -11.88 1.92
C THR A 334 -13.61 -13.38 2.15
N PHE A 335 -14.70 -14.16 2.29
CA PHE A 335 -14.58 -15.60 2.39
C PHE A 335 -14.14 -16.22 1.07
N ARG A 336 -13.60 -17.45 1.14
CA ARG A 336 -13.20 -18.19 -0.05
C ARG A 336 -14.43 -18.47 -0.91
N LYS A 337 -14.44 -18.00 -2.16
CA LYS A 337 -15.53 -18.25 -3.12
C LYS A 337 -15.85 -19.75 -3.17
N GLY A 338 -17.10 -20.11 -2.86
CA GLY A 338 -17.57 -21.49 -2.78
C GLY A 338 -17.64 -22.10 -1.38
N SER A 339 -17.07 -21.46 -0.35
CA SER A 339 -17.20 -21.93 1.04
C SER A 339 -18.62 -21.70 1.59
N GLY A 340 -19.01 -22.45 2.62
CA GLY A 340 -20.27 -22.24 3.33
C GLY A 340 -20.41 -20.80 3.83
N LEU A 341 -19.35 -20.27 4.45
CA LEU A 341 -19.26 -18.88 4.92
C LEU A 341 -19.36 -17.85 3.79
N TYR A 342 -18.85 -18.15 2.59
CA TYR A 342 -19.01 -17.27 1.43
C TYR A 342 -20.48 -17.23 0.96
N LYS A 343 -21.18 -18.36 0.99
CA LYS A 343 -22.58 -18.46 0.61
C LYS A 343 -23.52 -17.82 1.64
N SER A 344 -23.14 -17.84 2.93
CA SER A 344 -23.93 -17.29 4.05
C SER A 344 -23.49 -15.90 4.52
N PHE A 345 -22.52 -15.27 3.86
CA PHE A 345 -22.07 -13.93 4.23
C PHE A 345 -23.10 -12.86 3.90
N ALA A 346 -23.82 -12.43 4.92
CA ALA A 346 -24.42 -11.12 4.99
C ALA A 346 -23.59 -10.28 5.98
N TYR A 347 -23.34 -9.03 5.64
CA TYR A 347 -22.86 -8.08 6.63
C TYR A 347 -23.83 -6.94 6.66
N GLU A 348 -24.58 -6.93 7.73
CA GLU A 348 -25.66 -6.00 7.91
C GLU A 348 -25.09 -4.78 8.61
N PRO A 349 -25.27 -3.57 8.04
CA PRO A 349 -25.03 -2.36 8.79
C PRO A 349 -25.92 -2.36 10.03
N VAL A 350 -25.39 -1.88 11.15
CA VAL A 350 -26.17 -1.73 12.37
C VAL A 350 -26.70 -0.32 12.40
N TRP A 351 -28.00 -0.19 12.55
CA TRP A 351 -28.65 1.09 12.78
C TRP A 351 -28.79 1.31 14.28
N HIS A 352 -28.32 2.46 14.72
CA HIS A 352 -28.55 2.97 16.06
C HIS A 352 -29.57 4.09 15.95
N THR A 353 -30.61 3.99 16.75
CA THR A 353 -31.62 5.02 16.94
C THR A 353 -31.56 5.45 18.38
N TYR A 354 -31.54 6.75 18.62
CA TYR A 354 -31.67 7.31 19.96
C TYR A 354 -33.02 6.86 20.55
N LEU A 355 -33.01 6.57 21.86
CA LEU A 355 -34.23 6.31 22.63
C LEU A 355 -34.91 7.62 23.05
#